data_AF-A0A2A5IH26-F1
#
_entry.id   AF-A0A2A5IH26-F1
#
_cell.length_a   1.000
_cell.length_b   1.000
_cell.length_c   1.000
_cell.angle_alpha   90.00
_cell.angle_beta   90.00
_cell.angle_gamma   90.00
#
_symmetry.space_group_name_H-M   'P 1'
#
loop_
_entity.id
_entity.type
_entity.pdbx_description
1 polymer ?
#
loop_
_entity_poly.entity_id
_entity_poly.type
_entity_poly.pdbx_seq_one_letter_code
_entity_poly.pdbx_strand_id
1 'polypeptide(L)'
;MFNDAIWEHIDRFTKAKKTSDIQQQLERFSHQMGFDYFRLLIIFPISMQKSHVALFNNCPTSWFDAYSERHYLTQDPVVFLGLKQTQPIFWNKLDCDSPWLPSASREVMNLAADFGV
;
A
#
# COMPACT_ATOMS: atom_id res chain seq x y z
N MET A 1 -12.27 -26.28 -6.80
CA MET A 1 -11.89 -25.78 -5.45
C MET A 1 -11.01 -24.53 -5.49
N PHE A 2 -9.75 -24.54 -5.98
CA PHE A 2 -8.93 -23.30 -5.99
C PHE A 2 -9.53 -22.17 -6.84
N ASN A 3 -10.23 -22.53 -7.91
CA ASN A 3 -10.83 -21.57 -8.84
C ASN A 3 -12.08 -20.90 -8.26
N ASP A 4 -12.88 -21.61 -7.47
CA ASP A 4 -14.19 -21.14 -6.99
C ASP A 4 -14.03 -19.97 -6.01
N ALA A 5 -13.02 -20.03 -5.14
CA ALA A 5 -12.69 -18.94 -4.21
C ALA A 5 -12.24 -17.67 -4.94
N ILE A 6 -11.42 -17.80 -5.99
CA ILE A 6 -10.99 -16.66 -6.82
C ILE A 6 -12.20 -16.05 -7.55
N TRP A 7 -13.08 -16.88 -8.12
CA TRP A 7 -14.30 -16.40 -8.78
C TRP A 7 -15.25 -15.68 -7.83
N GLU A 8 -15.37 -16.14 -6.59
CA GLU A 8 -16.16 -15.46 -5.56
C GLU A 8 -15.63 -14.04 -5.30
N HIS A 9 -14.31 -13.86 -5.22
CA HIS A 9 -13.71 -12.54 -5.08
C HIS A 9 -13.97 -11.66 -6.30
N ILE A 10 -13.81 -12.19 -7.51
CA ILE A 10 -14.09 -11.45 -8.75
C ILE A 10 -15.55 -11.00 -8.81
N ASP A 11 -16.50 -11.87 -8.47
CA ASP A 11 -17.94 -11.54 -8.44
C ASP A 11 -18.24 -10.43 -7.42
N ARG A 12 -17.62 -10.47 -6.23
CA ARG A 12 -17.76 -9.43 -5.20
C ARG A 12 -17.19 -8.09 -5.67
N PHE A 13 -15.99 -8.08 -6.26
CA PHE A 13 -15.36 -6.85 -6.77
C PHE A 13 -16.15 -6.25 -7.93
N THR A 14 -16.69 -7.07 -8.84
CA THR A 14 -17.48 -6.57 -9.99
C THR A 14 -18.85 -5.99 -9.58
N LYS A 15 -19.39 -6.38 -8.42
CA LYS A 15 -20.63 -5.83 -7.86
C LYS A 15 -20.45 -4.54 -7.05
N ALA A 16 -19.22 -4.15 -6.72
CA ALA A 16 -18.93 -2.93 -5.98
C ALA A 16 -19.34 -1.69 -6.79
N LYS A 17 -20.01 -0.73 -6.14
CA LYS A 17 -20.50 0.51 -6.78
C LYS A 17 -19.93 1.78 -6.17
N LYS A 18 -19.36 1.67 -4.98
CA LYS A 18 -18.76 2.77 -4.23
C LYS A 18 -17.33 2.42 -3.84
N THR A 19 -16.52 3.46 -3.62
CA THR A 19 -15.15 3.31 -3.13
C THR A 19 -15.08 2.53 -1.82
N SER A 20 -16.03 2.73 -0.92
CA SER A 20 -16.16 1.98 0.34
C SER A 20 -16.33 0.49 0.12
N ASP A 21 -17.06 0.09 -0.93
CA ASP A 21 -17.30 -1.33 -1.24
C ASP A 21 -15.99 -2.00 -1.66
N ILE A 22 -15.21 -1.32 -2.51
CA ILE A 22 -13.89 -1.77 -2.95
C ILE A 22 -12.94 -1.89 -1.76
N GLN A 23 -12.89 -0.88 -0.89
CA GLN A 23 -12.04 -0.90 0.31
C GLN A 23 -12.37 -2.10 1.21
N GLN A 24 -13.67 -2.34 1.47
CA GLN A 24 -14.12 -3.48 2.27
C GLN A 24 -13.77 -4.84 1.62
N GLN A 25 -13.89 -4.95 0.29
CA GLN A 25 -13.51 -6.20 -0.40
C GLN A 25 -11.98 -6.42 -0.38
N LEU A 26 -11.16 -5.37 -0.51
CA LEU A 26 -9.71 -5.46 -0.40
C LEU A 26 -9.27 -5.88 1.00
N GLU A 27 -9.87 -5.30 2.03
CA GLU A 27 -9.62 -5.66 3.43
C GLU A 27 -9.91 -7.14 3.66
N ARG A 28 -11.12 -7.57 3.28
CA ARG A 28 -11.54 -8.97 3.42
C ARG A 28 -10.63 -9.92 2.65
N PHE A 29 -10.30 -9.60 1.40
CA PHE A 29 -9.41 -10.42 0.58
C PHE A 29 -8.03 -10.56 1.22
N SER A 30 -7.47 -9.47 1.74
CA SER A 30 -6.16 -9.46 2.38
C SER A 30 -6.14 -10.33 3.64
N HIS A 31 -7.17 -10.23 4.48
CA HIS A 31 -7.31 -11.11 5.65
C HIS A 31 -7.46 -12.59 5.28
N GLN A 32 -8.22 -12.90 4.23
CA GLN A 32 -8.36 -14.29 3.76
C GLN A 32 -7.05 -14.86 3.20
N MET A 33 -6.13 -14.01 2.75
CA MET A 33 -4.77 -14.37 2.34
C MET A 33 -3.77 -14.41 3.50
N GLY A 34 -4.19 -14.08 4.72
CA GLY A 34 -3.35 -14.11 5.92
C GLY A 34 -2.59 -12.82 6.19
N PHE A 35 -2.96 -11.69 5.56
CA PHE A 35 -2.40 -10.38 5.87
C PHE A 35 -3.31 -9.62 6.84
N ASP A 36 -2.71 -8.99 7.85
CA ASP A 36 -3.43 -8.12 8.79
C ASP A 36 -3.77 -6.77 8.14
N TYR A 37 -2.88 -6.29 7.27
CA TYR A 37 -3.00 -4.97 6.65
C TYR A 37 -2.89 -5.00 5.13
N PHE A 38 -3.53 -4.04 4.48
CA PHE A 38 -3.38 -3.75 3.06
C PHE A 38 -3.25 -2.24 2.84
N ARG A 39 -2.56 -1.88 1.75
CA ARG A 39 -2.50 -0.53 1.24
C ARG A 39 -2.66 -0.57 -0.29
N LEU A 40 -3.58 0.21 -0.82
CA LEU A 40 -3.73 0.49 -2.24
C LEU A 40 -3.47 1.98 -2.47
N LEU A 41 -2.33 2.27 -3.10
CA LEU A 41 -1.94 3.61 -3.51
C LEU A 41 -2.21 3.79 -5.00
N ILE A 42 -2.97 4.82 -5.35
CA ILE A 42 -3.22 5.23 -6.74
C ILE A 42 -2.65 6.63 -6.93
N ILE A 43 -1.73 6.77 -7.88
CA ILE A 43 -1.13 8.04 -8.26
C ILE A 43 -1.67 8.47 -9.62
N PHE A 44 -2.43 9.56 -9.65
CA PHE A 44 -2.97 10.13 -10.87
C PHE A 44 -1.99 11.17 -11.45
N PRO A 45 -1.46 10.95 -12.66
CA PRO A 45 -0.55 11.90 -13.31
C PRO A 45 -1.36 13.04 -13.96
N ILE A 46 -1.94 13.92 -13.13
CA ILE A 46 -2.83 15.01 -13.61
C ILE A 46 -2.02 16.21 -14.11
N SER A 47 -0.86 16.49 -13.53
CA SER A 47 0.03 17.57 -13.97
C SER A 47 1.49 17.27 -13.62
N MET A 48 2.43 17.96 -14.28
CA MET A 48 3.87 17.84 -13.98
C MET A 48 4.24 18.35 -12.58
N GLN A 49 3.44 19.24 -11.98
CA GLN A 49 3.77 19.88 -10.70
C GLN A 49 3.03 19.26 -9.50
N LYS A 50 1.89 18.60 -9.74
CA LYS A 50 1.09 17.99 -8.66
C LYS A 50 0.39 16.74 -9.18
N SER A 51 0.80 15.59 -8.64
CA SER A 51 0.04 14.35 -8.75
C SER A 51 -1.09 14.37 -7.72
N HIS A 52 -2.29 13.95 -8.13
CA HIS A 52 -3.33 13.61 -7.16
C HIS A 52 -3.08 12.18 -6.70
N VAL A 53 -3.25 11.93 -5.40
CA VAL A 53 -2.97 10.62 -4.81
C VAL A 53 -4.19 10.20 -4.02
N ALA A 54 -4.60 8.94 -4.20
CA ALA A 54 -5.58 8.28 -3.36
C ALA A 54 -4.90 7.10 -2.65
N LEU A 55 -5.04 7.02 -1.33
CA LEU A 55 -4.57 5.90 -0.53
C LEU A 55 -5.75 5.26 0.19
N PHE A 56 -5.97 3.97 -0.04
CA PHE A 56 -6.94 3.15 0.66
C PHE A 56 -6.19 2.12 1.49
N ASN A 57 -6.53 1.96 2.76
CA ASN A 57 -5.86 1.02 3.65
C ASN A 57 -6.75 0.69 4.86
N ASN A 58 -6.38 -0.38 5.58
CA ASN A 58 -6.90 -0.72 6.90
C ASN A 58 -5.81 -0.61 7.99
N CYS A 59 -4.71 0.11 7.71
CA CYS A 59 -3.66 0.32 8.70
C CYS A 59 -4.19 1.17 9.87
N PRO A 60 -3.55 1.09 11.05
CA PRO A 60 -3.91 1.94 12.18
C PRO A 60 -3.90 3.42 11.79
N THR A 61 -4.94 4.17 12.16
CA THR A 61 -5.03 5.61 11.86
C THR A 61 -3.83 6.37 12.40
N SER A 62 -3.36 6.02 13.59
CA SER A 62 -2.16 6.59 14.20
C SER A 62 -0.88 6.38 13.38
N TRP A 63 -0.75 5.24 12.71
CA TRP A 63 0.35 5.01 11.77
C TRP A 63 0.23 5.91 10.54
N PHE A 64 -0.97 5.99 9.96
CA PHE A 64 -1.23 6.82 8.78
C PHE A 64 -1.01 8.31 9.06
N ASP A 65 -1.42 8.80 10.23
CA ASP A 65 -1.21 10.18 10.66
C ASP A 65 0.29 10.46 10.81
N ALA A 66 1.00 9.59 11.54
CA ALA A 66 2.45 9.68 11.72
C ALA A 66 3.23 9.64 10.40
N TYR A 67 2.77 8.84 9.43
CA TYR A 67 3.35 8.73 8.09
C TYR A 67 3.07 10.01 7.25
N SER A 68 1.86 10.55 7.35
CA SER A 68 1.41 11.71 6.58
C SER A 68 2.04 13.01 7.08
N GLU A 69 2.11 13.21 8.40
CA GLU A 69 2.73 14.38 9.04
C GLU A 69 4.21 14.54 8.67
N ARG A 70 4.91 13.42 8.48
CA ARG A 70 6.33 13.39 8.08
C ARG A 70 6.54 13.41 6.57
N HIS A 71 5.47 13.53 5.79
CA HIS A 71 5.49 13.54 4.32
C HIS A 71 6.19 12.31 3.72
N TYR A 72 6.02 11.15 4.34
CA TYR A 72 6.76 9.94 3.97
C TYR A 72 6.35 9.30 2.65
N LEU A 73 5.25 9.73 2.02
CA LEU A 73 4.85 9.19 0.72
C LEU A 73 5.96 9.24 -0.35
N THR A 74 6.70 10.35 -0.44
CA THR A 74 7.78 10.51 -1.43
C THR A 74 9.12 9.93 -0.97
N GLN A 75 9.20 9.52 0.30
CA GLN A 75 10.37 8.92 0.91
C GLN A 75 10.22 7.40 1.12
N ASP A 76 9.03 6.86 0.87
CA ASP A 76 8.72 5.45 1.08
C ASP A 76 9.43 4.60 0.01
N PRO A 77 10.33 3.68 0.43
CA PRO A 77 11.11 2.88 -0.51
C PRO A 77 10.23 1.93 -1.32
N VAL A 78 9.10 1.48 -0.76
CA VAL A 78 8.15 0.59 -1.45
C VAL A 78 7.43 1.38 -2.55
N VAL A 79 7.03 2.62 -2.28
CA VAL A 79 6.42 3.51 -3.27
C VAL A 79 7.43 3.84 -4.37
N PHE A 80 8.65 4.22 -4.00
CA PHE A 80 9.72 4.53 -4.94
C PHE A 80 10.02 3.38 -5.90
N LEU A 81 10.16 2.16 -5.38
CA LEU A 81 10.42 0.97 -6.19
C LEU A 81 9.18 0.60 -7.04
N GLY A 82 7.97 0.69 -6.48
CA GLY A 82 6.72 0.40 -7.20
C GLY A 82 6.49 1.33 -8.41
N LEU A 83 7.06 2.54 -8.39
CA LEU A 83 7.06 3.43 -9.55
C LEU A 83 8.09 3.09 -10.62
N LYS A 84 9.05 2.21 -10.32
CA LYS A 84 10.16 1.82 -11.22
C LYS A 84 10.04 0.40 -11.77
N GLN A 85 9.33 -0.47 -11.08
CA GLN A 85 9.19 -1.87 -11.46
C GLN A 85 7.80 -2.44 -11.14
N THR A 86 7.45 -3.52 -11.81
CA THR A 86 6.20 -4.27 -11.60
C THR A 86 6.38 -5.57 -10.82
N GLN A 87 7.63 -5.94 -10.50
CA GLN A 87 7.91 -7.14 -9.71
C GLN A 87 7.52 -6.95 -8.24
N PRO A 88 7.00 -7.99 -7.57
CA PRO A 88 6.71 -7.94 -6.14
C PRO A 88 7.91 -7.49 -5.32
N ILE A 89 7.67 -6.58 -4.36
CA ILE A 89 8.69 -6.04 -3.47
C ILE A 89 8.52 -6.71 -2.11
N PHE A 90 9.55 -7.44 -1.66
CA PHE A 90 9.58 -8.03 -0.33
C PHE A 90 10.27 -7.07 0.63
N TRP A 91 9.50 -6.43 1.52
CA TRP A 91 9.99 -5.33 2.36
C TRP A 91 11.11 -5.75 3.30
N ASN A 92 11.03 -6.97 3.83
CA ASN A 92 12.06 -7.57 4.71
C ASN A 92 13.40 -7.86 4.01
N LYS A 93 13.48 -7.72 2.68
CA LYS A 93 14.71 -7.90 1.90
C LYS A 93 15.27 -6.57 1.37
N LEU A 94 14.64 -5.45 1.72
CA LEU A 94 15.12 -4.13 1.29
C LEU A 94 16.37 -3.73 2.08
N ASP A 95 17.44 -3.44 1.35
CA ASP A 95 18.59 -2.72 1.91
C ASP A 95 18.24 -1.24 2.02
N CYS A 96 17.71 -0.84 3.17
CA CYS A 96 17.26 0.53 3.43
C CYS A 96 18.40 1.56 3.51
N ASP A 97 19.67 1.12 3.58
CA ASP A 97 20.84 2.01 3.58
C ASP A 97 21.39 2.26 2.18
N SER A 98 20.78 1.62 1.19
CA SER A 98 21.22 1.74 -0.18
C SER A 98 21.14 3.20 -0.67
N PRO A 99 22.21 3.72 -1.31
CA PRO A 99 22.27 5.12 -1.73
C PRO A 99 21.31 5.49 -2.86
N TRP A 100 20.70 4.51 -3.53
CA TRP A 100 19.71 4.76 -4.60
C TRP A 100 18.26 4.74 -4.12
N LEU A 101 18.02 4.41 -2.85
CA LEU A 101 16.71 4.58 -2.22
C LEU A 101 16.57 6.00 -1.63
N PRO A 102 15.34 6.46 -1.35
CA PRO A 102 15.14 7.73 -0.66
C PRO A 102 15.88 7.78 0.68
N SER A 103 16.38 8.96 1.07
CA SER A 103 17.24 9.10 2.24
C SER A 103 16.57 8.73 3.56
N ALA A 104 15.24 8.83 3.65
CA ALA A 104 14.47 8.47 4.84
C ALA A 104 13.91 7.03 4.80
N SER A 105 14.42 6.16 3.92
CA SER A 105 13.87 4.81 3.73
C SER A 105 13.84 3.99 5.02
N ARG A 106 14.92 4.04 5.80
CA ARG A 106 15.03 3.32 7.07
C ARG A 106 14.01 3.83 8.08
N GLU A 107 13.83 5.14 8.19
CA GLU A 107 12.88 5.78 9.10
C GLU A 107 11.44 5.40 8.75
N VAL A 108 11.10 5.35 7.46
CA VAL A 108 9.77 4.89 7.01
C VAL A 108 9.52 3.44 7.43
N MET A 109 10.49 2.56 7.19
CA MET A 109 10.34 1.14 7.53
C MET A 109 10.31 0.90 9.05
N ASN A 110 11.08 1.67 9.83
CA ASN A 110 11.02 1.62 11.30
C ASN A 110 9.66 2.09 11.82
N LEU A 111 9.10 3.18 11.27
CA LEU A 111 7.76 3.63 11.63
C LEU A 111 6.70 2.56 11.32
N ALA A 112 6.82 1.84 10.20
CA ALA A 112 5.93 0.72 9.89
C ALA A 112 6.03 -0.39 10.94
N ALA A 113 7.25 -0.80 11.28
CA ALA A 113 7.50 -1.83 12.30
C ALA A 113 6.96 -1.47 13.69
N ASP A 114 7.09 -0.21 14.13
CA ASP A 114 6.59 0.27 15.43
C ASP A 114 5.06 0.11 15.58
N PHE A 115 4.33 0.08 14.46
CA PHE A 115 2.87 -0.08 14.43
C PHE A 115 2.43 -1.47 13.92
N GLY A 116 3.37 -2.37 13.66
CA GLY A 116 3.09 -3.71 13.13
C GLY A 116 2.62 -3.73 11.68
N VAL A 117 2.91 -2.68 10.90
CA VAL A 117 2.57 -2.55 9.48
C VAL A 117 3.72 -3.04 8.59
#